data_AF-A0A1J5DVW8-F1
#
_entry.id   AF-A0A1J5DVW8-F1
#
_cell.length_a   1.000
_cell.length_b   1.000
_cell.length_c   1.000
_cell.angle_alpha   90.00
_cell.angle_beta   90.00
_cell.angle_gamma   90.00
#
_symmetry.space_group_name_H-M   'P 1'
#
loop_
_entity.id
_entity.type
_entity.pdbx_description
1 polymer ?
#
loop_
_entity_poly.entity_id
_entity_poly.type
_entity_poly.pdbx_seq_one_letter_code
_entity_poly.pdbx_strand_id
1 'polypeptide(L)'
;MHNEEPRISCPTFQKQEPEIKDITDKINMAKGVREKATFAEELQKEADVLLTCPDYDDKKLDCKNCRFIANLRKKTVGLIIKAKKLV
;
A
#
# COMPACT_ATOMS: atom_id res chain seq x y z
N MET A 1 0.72 1.84 29.87
CA MET A 1 -0.37 2.18 28.93
C MET A 1 0.07 1.69 27.57
N HIS A 2 -0.60 0.69 27.01
CA HIS A 2 -0.29 0.22 25.66
C HIS A 2 -0.73 1.33 24.70
N ASN A 3 0.23 2.01 24.07
CA ASN A 3 -0.06 2.92 22.97
C ASN A 3 -0.54 2.08 21.81
N GLU A 4 -1.85 1.91 21.67
CA GLU A 4 -2.43 1.36 20.47
C GLU A 4 -2.08 2.31 19.33
N GLU A 5 -1.27 1.85 18.37
CA GLU A 5 -1.06 2.57 17.14
C GLU A 5 -2.42 2.89 16.52
N PRO A 6 -2.66 4.12 16.04
CA PRO A 6 -3.94 4.46 15.43
C PRO A 6 -4.21 3.54 14.23
N ARG A 7 -5.14 2.61 14.40
CA ARG A 7 -5.55 1.64 13.38
C ARG A 7 -6.79 2.13 12.64
N ILE A 8 -6.75 2.11 11.32
CA ILE A 8 -7.94 2.29 10.49
C ILE A 8 -8.85 1.07 10.74
N SER A 9 -10.06 1.28 11.26
CA SER A 9 -10.96 0.18 11.65
C SER A 9 -11.76 -0.42 10.48
N CYS A 10 -11.69 0.20 9.29
CA CYS A 10 -12.36 -0.29 8.08
C CYS A 10 -12.03 -1.78 7.79
N PRO A 11 -13.03 -2.68 7.68
CA PRO A 11 -12.80 -4.09 7.41
C PRO A 11 -12.05 -4.37 6.10
N THR A 12 -12.33 -3.61 5.04
CA THR A 12 -11.63 -3.72 3.76
C THR A 12 -10.14 -3.40 3.90
N PHE A 13 -9.82 -2.35 4.67
CA PHE A 13 -8.43 -2.01 4.96
C PHE A 13 -7.76 -3.09 5.81
N GLN A 14 -8.40 -3.53 6.89
CA GLN A 14 -7.87 -4.57 7.79
C GLN A 14 -7.62 -5.89 7.07
N LYS A 15 -8.44 -6.25 6.09
CA LYS A 15 -8.23 -7.43 5.24
C LYS A 15 -7.02 -7.28 4.32
N GLN A 16 -6.80 -6.08 3.80
CA GLN A 16 -5.78 -5.81 2.78
C GLN A 16 -4.39 -5.53 3.38
N GLU A 17 -4.35 -4.98 4.60
CA GLU A 17 -3.12 -4.52 5.24
C GLU A 17 -2.05 -5.61 5.44
N PRO A 18 -2.39 -6.87 5.82
CA PRO A 18 -1.40 -7.93 5.94
C PRO A 18 -0.69 -8.25 4.62
N GLU A 19 -1.43 -8.31 3.51
CA GLU A 19 -0.86 -8.55 2.17
C GLU A 19 0.06 -7.40 1.74
N ILE A 20 -0.39 -6.16 1.97
CA ILE A 20 0.43 -4.97 1.70
C ILE A 20 1.73 -5.01 2.51
N LYS A 21 1.66 -5.43 3.79
CA LYS A 21 2.82 -5.54 4.66
C LYS A 21 3.80 -6.59 4.15
N ASP A 22 3.32 -7.79 3.82
CA ASP A 22 4.16 -8.88 3.29
C ASP A 22 4.89 -8.46 2.00
N ILE A 23 4.18 -7.83 1.05
CA ILE A 23 4.80 -7.36 -0.19
C ILE A 23 5.81 -6.23 0.10
N THR A 24 5.52 -5.35 1.05
CA THR A 24 6.45 -4.29 1.46
C THR A 24 7.74 -4.89 2.04
N ASP A 25 7.63 -5.93 2.85
CA ASP A 25 8.78 -6.63 3.41
C ASP A 25 9.62 -7.29 2.29
N LYS A 26 8.98 -7.91 1.29
CA LYS A 26 9.66 -8.44 0.09
C LYS A 26 10.40 -7.36 -0.71
N ILE A 27 9.80 -6.18 -0.90
CA ILE A 27 10.48 -5.02 -1.53
C ILE A 27 11.73 -4.61 -0.75
N ASN A 28 11.65 -4.60 0.58
CA ASN A 28 12.76 -4.21 1.44
C ASN A 28 13.90 -5.24 1.42
N MET A 29 13.58 -6.53 1.34
CA MET A 29 14.54 -7.64 1.29
C MET A 29 15.16 -7.87 -0.10
N ALA A 30 14.49 -7.44 -1.17
CA ALA A 30 14.96 -7.62 -2.53
C ALA A 30 16.32 -6.95 -2.79
N LYS A 31 17.22 -7.67 -3.47
CA LYS A 31 18.63 -7.26 -3.63
C LYS A 31 18.82 -6.27 -4.78
N GLY A 32 17.97 -6.34 -5.80
CA GLY A 32 18.11 -5.58 -7.03
C GLY A 32 16.88 -4.74 -7.36
N VAL A 33 17.10 -3.65 -8.09
CA VAL A 33 16.01 -2.75 -8.53
C VAL A 33 14.98 -3.49 -9.39
N ARG A 34 15.39 -4.45 -10.22
CA ARG A 34 14.47 -5.26 -11.04
C ARG A 34 13.55 -6.14 -10.20
N GLU A 35 14.09 -6.79 -9.18
CA GLU A 35 13.32 -7.61 -8.23
C GLU A 35 12.38 -6.75 -7.39
N LYS A 36 12.87 -5.62 -6.86
CA LYS A 36 12.03 -4.63 -6.16
C LYS A 36 10.87 -4.16 -7.02
N ALA A 37 11.09 -3.94 -8.31
CA ALA A 37 10.05 -3.48 -9.21
C ALA A 37 8.94 -4.52 -9.43
N THR A 38 9.27 -5.82 -9.46
CA THR A 38 8.25 -6.89 -9.52
C THR A 38 7.33 -6.84 -8.30
N PHE A 39 7.89 -6.78 -7.09
CA PHE A 39 7.07 -6.66 -5.88
C PHE A 39 6.35 -5.31 -5.79
N ALA A 40 6.93 -4.24 -6.33
CA ALA A 40 6.26 -2.94 -6.41
C ALA A 40 5.05 -2.96 -7.37
N GLU A 41 5.11 -3.71 -8.47
CA GLU A 41 3.97 -3.93 -9.36
C GLU A 41 2.84 -4.71 -8.65
N GLU A 42 3.17 -5.67 -7.77
CA GLU A 42 2.20 -6.36 -6.90
C GLU A 42 1.58 -5.41 -5.86
N LEU A 43 2.41 -4.66 -5.13
CA LEU A 43 1.94 -3.70 -4.14
C LEU A 43 1.06 -2.60 -4.76
N GLN A 44 1.30 -2.23 -6.02
CA GLN A 44 0.44 -1.31 -6.75
C GLN A 44 -0.98 -1.85 -6.91
N LYS A 45 -1.14 -3.15 -7.23
CA LYS A 45 -2.46 -3.78 -7.37
C LYS A 45 -3.21 -3.79 -6.04
N GLU A 46 -2.54 -4.15 -4.96
CA GLU A 46 -3.16 -4.15 -3.63
C GLU A 46 -3.53 -2.75 -3.14
N ALA A 47 -2.73 -1.74 -3.46
CA ALA A 47 -3.09 -0.35 -3.20
C ALA A 47 -4.31 0.10 -4.04
N ASP A 48 -4.41 -0.36 -5.29
CA ASP A 48 -5.54 -0.05 -6.17
C ASP A 48 -6.86 -0.65 -5.70
N VAL A 49 -6.85 -1.81 -5.02
CA VAL A 49 -8.04 -2.36 -4.35
C VAL A 49 -8.61 -1.37 -3.33
N LEU A 50 -7.75 -0.75 -2.51
CA LEU A 50 -8.19 0.25 -1.53
C LEU A 50 -8.63 1.57 -2.18
N LEU A 51 -7.97 1.98 -3.26
CA LEU A 51 -8.30 3.22 -3.98
C LEU A 51 -9.59 3.13 -4.79
N THR A 52 -9.97 1.93 -5.20
CA THR A 52 -11.18 1.64 -5.99
C THR A 52 -12.31 1.06 -5.15
N CYS A 53 -12.18 1.10 -3.81
CA CYS A 53 -13.20 0.61 -2.88
C CYS A 53 -14.57 1.25 -3.17
N PRO A 54 -15.61 0.45 -3.48
CA PRO A 54 -16.94 0.98 -3.83
C PRO A 54 -17.66 1.61 -2.64
N ASP A 55 -17.30 1.22 -1.42
CA ASP A 55 -17.90 1.71 -0.17
C ASP A 55 -17.20 2.96 0.38
N TYR A 56 -16.39 3.63 -0.44
CA TYR A 56 -15.69 4.85 -0.02
C TYR A 56 -16.69 5.96 0.35
N ASP A 57 -16.51 6.52 1.55
CA ASP A 57 -17.32 7.62 2.07
C ASP A 57 -16.40 8.76 2.55
N ASP A 58 -16.48 9.92 1.90
CA ASP A 58 -15.67 11.09 2.21
C ASP A 58 -16.08 11.79 3.51
N LYS A 59 -17.11 11.33 4.21
CA LYS A 59 -17.46 11.79 5.56
C LYS A 59 -16.80 10.94 6.65
N LYS A 60 -16.32 9.74 6.32
CA LYS A 60 -15.68 8.82 7.28
C LYS A 60 -14.17 9.03 7.35
N LEU A 61 -13.65 9.25 8.55
CA LEU A 61 -12.22 9.45 8.79
C LEU A 61 -11.39 8.23 8.35
N ASP A 62 -11.85 7.03 8.63
CA ASP A 62 -11.22 5.78 8.19
C ASP A 62 -11.07 5.70 6.68
N CYS A 63 -12.10 6.08 5.92
CA CYS A 63 -12.05 6.11 4.47
C CYS A 63 -11.04 7.15 3.95
N LYS A 64 -10.98 8.34 4.57
CA LYS A 64 -9.97 9.36 4.21
C LYS A 64 -8.55 8.85 4.48
N ASN A 65 -8.31 8.29 5.64
CA ASN A 65 -6.99 7.80 6.03
C ASN A 65 -6.57 6.61 5.17
N CYS A 66 -7.48 5.66 4.91
CA CYS A 66 -7.26 4.54 3.99
C CYS A 66 -6.84 5.05 2.60
N ARG A 67 -7.62 5.96 2.01
CA ARG A 67 -7.33 6.51 0.68
C ARG A 67 -6.03 7.32 0.66
N PHE A 68 -5.73 8.06 1.72
CA PHE A 68 -4.48 8.80 1.86
C PHE A 68 -3.27 7.85 1.86
N ILE A 69 -3.28 6.84 2.71
CA ILE A 69 -2.20 5.85 2.81
C ILE A 69 -2.04 5.06 1.50
N ALA A 70 -3.15 4.61 0.91
CA ALA A 70 -3.12 3.88 -0.36
C ALA A 70 -2.53 4.74 -1.50
N ASN A 71 -2.84 6.04 -1.55
CA ASN A 71 -2.22 6.96 -2.51
C ASN A 71 -0.72 7.14 -2.28
N LEU A 72 -0.27 7.25 -1.02
CA LEU A 72 1.15 7.31 -0.70
C LEU A 72 1.87 6.05 -1.17
N ARG A 73 1.33 4.87 -0.86
CA ARG A 73 1.87 3.58 -1.33
C ARG A 73 1.97 3.53 -2.85
N LYS A 74 0.90 3.91 -3.56
CA LYS A 74 0.87 3.95 -5.03
C LYS A 74 1.94 4.88 -5.63
N LYS A 75 2.17 6.04 -5.00
CA LYS A 75 3.24 6.96 -5.43
C LYS A 75 4.63 6.35 -5.20
N THR A 76 4.87 5.77 -4.03
CA THR A 76 6.15 5.13 -3.69
C THR A 76 6.49 3.99 -4.64
N VAL A 77 5.57 3.07 -4.90
CA VAL A 77 5.81 1.96 -5.85
C VAL A 77 6.01 2.46 -7.26
N GLY A 78 5.32 3.53 -7.66
CA GLY A 78 5.53 4.18 -8.96
C GLY A 78 6.96 4.68 -9.16
N LEU A 79 7.65 5.12 -8.10
CA LEU A 79 9.06 5.50 -8.16
C LEU A 79 9.97 4.28 -8.35
N ILE A 80 9.71 3.19 -7.63
CA ILE A 80 10.48 1.93 -7.75
C ILE A 80 10.34 1.35 -9.17
N ILE A 81 9.12 1.31 -9.71
CA ILE A 81 8.85 0.81 -11.06
C ILE A 81 9.54 1.69 -12.11
N LYS A 82 9.58 3.01 -11.93
CA LYS A 82 10.32 3.91 -12.82
C LYS A 82 11.83 3.67 -12.73
N ALA A 83 12.36 3.42 -11.53
CA ALA A 83 13.79 3.14 -11.33
C ALA A 83 14.26 1.89 -12.10
N LYS A 84 13.39 0.89 -12.31
CA LYS A 84 13.65 -0.27 -13.20
C LYS A 84 14.13 0.13 -14.60
N LYS A 85 13.69 1.28 -15.12
CA LYS A 85 14.04 1.76 -16.47
C LYS A 85 15.41 2.43 -16.54
N LEU A 86 16.05 2.67 -15.39
CA LEU A 86 17.34 3.34 -15.29
C LEU A 86 18.50 2.34 -15.12
N VAL A 87 18.23 1.02 -15.15
CA VAL A 87 19.20 -0.07 -14.86
C VAL A 87 19.19 -1.22 -15.86
#